data_AF-A0A2V8TVC4-F1
#
_entry.id   AF-A0A2V8TVC4-F1
#
_cell.length_a   1.000
_cell.length_b   1.000
_cell.length_c   1.000
_cell.angle_alpha   90.00
_cell.angle_beta   90.00
_cell.angle_gamma   90.00
#
_symmetry.space_group_name_H-M   'P 1'
#
loop_
_entity.id
_entity.type
_entity.pdbx_description
1 polymer ?
#
loop_
_entity_poly.entity_id
_entity_poly.type
_entity_poly.pdbx_seq_one_letter_code
_entity_poly.pdbx_strand_id
1 'polypeptide(L)' 'MPAVQDAKNRRDAALQKWRRELRLFQTLPHGSPEWEEQGRAVEQARARYDKLTAEYLDILTRVESSKHGAA' A
#
# COMPACT_ATOMS: atom_id res chain seq x y z
N MET A 1 -7.14 -7.60 -17.61
CA MET A 1 -8.21 -7.77 -16.60
C MET A 1 -8.38 -6.47 -15.84
N PRO A 2 -9.55 -5.82 -15.88
CA PRO A 2 -9.80 -4.54 -15.20
C PRO A 2 -9.44 -4.59 -13.71
N ALA A 3 -9.84 -5.69 -13.03
CA ALA A 3 -9.59 -5.90 -11.60
C ALA A 3 -8.11 -5.92 -11.19
N VAL A 4 -7.22 -6.47 -12.02
CA VAL A 4 -5.77 -6.47 -11.75
C VAL A 4 -5.21 -5.06 -11.85
N GLN A 5 -5.63 -4.30 -12.86
CA GLN A 5 -5.19 -2.92 -13.07
C GLN A 5 -5.72 -2.00 -11.96
N ASP A 6 -6.97 -2.18 -11.54
CA ASP A 6 -7.56 -1.42 -10.43
C ASP A 6 -6.86 -1.70 -9.10
N ALA A 7 -6.57 -2.97 -8.80
CA ALA A 7 -5.84 -3.36 -7.60
C ALA A 7 -4.40 -2.79 -7.60
N LYS A 8 -3.73 -2.82 -8.76
CA LYS A 8 -2.42 -2.18 -8.94
C LYS A 8 -2.50 -0.68 -8.69
N ASN A 9 -3.45 0.02 -9.31
CA ASN A 9 -3.62 1.46 -9.14
C ASN A 9 -3.86 1.84 -7.67
N ARG A 10 -4.67 1.07 -6.94
CA ARG A 10 -4.93 1.29 -5.50
C ARG A 10 -3.67 1.09 -4.67
N ARG A 11 -2.91 0.02 -4.92
CA ARG A 11 -1.62 -0.24 -4.28
C ARG A 11 -0.63 0.90 -4.53
N ASP A 12 -0.50 1.35 -5.77
CA ASP A 12 0.43 2.41 -6.16
C ASP A 12 0.05 3.75 -5.50
N ALA A 13 -1.25 4.07 -5.42
CA ALA A 13 -1.73 5.25 -4.70
C ALA A 13 -1.41 5.18 -3.19
N ALA A 14 -1.56 4.01 -2.57
CA ALA A 14 -1.20 3.81 -1.17
C ALA A 14 0.32 3.92 -0.94
N LEU A 15 1.13 3.42 -1.86
CA LEU A 15 2.59 3.57 -1.83
C LEU A 15 3.02 5.04 -1.90
N GLN A 16 2.41 5.81 -2.81
CA GLN A 16 2.68 7.24 -2.93
C GLN A 16 2.31 7.98 -1.64
N LYS A 17 1.16 7.66 -1.04
CA LYS A 17 0.76 8.23 0.25
C LYS A 17 1.78 7.89 1.32
N TRP A 18 2.14 6.62 1.49
CA TRP A 18 3.12 6.21 2.49
C TRP A 18 4.47 6.93 2.32
N ARG A 19 4.98 7.05 1.10
CA ARG A 19 6.21 7.80 0.80
C ARG A 19 6.11 9.28 1.18
N ARG A 20 4.94 9.90 0.95
CA ARG A 20 4.71 11.30 1.35
C ARG A 20 4.77 11.44 2.86
N GLU A 21 4.06 10.58 3.59
CA GLU A 21 4.07 10.61 5.05
C GLU A 21 5.47 10.36 5.62
N LEU A 22 6.24 9.46 5.01
CA LEU A 22 7.63 9.15 5.40
C LEU A 22 8.56 10.34 5.23
N ARG A 23 8.42 11.09 4.13
CA ARG A 23 9.21 12.32 3.92
C ARG A 23 8.87 13.36 4.97
N LEU A 24 7.58 13.57 5.25
CA LEU A 24 7.15 14.51 6.28
C LEU A 24 7.71 14.11 7.66
N PHE A 25 7.65 12.82 8.00
CA PHE A 25 8.21 12.30 9.24
C PHE A 25 9.72 12.58 9.37
N GLN A 26 10.48 12.39 8.30
CA GLN A 26 11.92 12.65 8.28
C GLN A 26 12.28 14.14 8.38
N THR A 27 11.35 15.03 8.01
CA THR A 27 11.56 16.49 8.15
C THR A 27 11.21 17.04 9.52
N LEU A 28 10.50 16.28 10.35
CA LEU A 28 10.06 16.74 11.67
C LEU A 28 11.14 16.52 12.74
N PRO A 29 11.27 17.44 13.71
CA PRO A 29 12.19 17.27 14.82
C PRO A 29 11.75 16.11 15.72
N HIS A 30 12.68 15.18 15.97
CA HIS A 30 12.42 14.02 16.83
C HIS A 30 11.96 14.45 18.23
N GLY A 31 10.90 13.81 18.72
CA GLY A 31 10.34 14.06 20.06
C GLY A 31 9.34 15.22 20.13
N SER A 32 8.97 15.85 19.01
CA SER A 32 7.83 16.77 18.99
C SER A 32 6.51 15.98 18.93
N PRO A 33 5.40 16.54 19.44
CA PRO A 33 4.07 15.92 19.31
C PRO A 33 3.70 15.63 17.85
N GLU A 34 4.06 16.53 16.93
CA GLU A 34 3.84 16.38 15.50
C GLU A 34 4.65 15.21 14.93
N TRP A 35 5.86 14.96 15.42
CA TRP A 35 6.66 13.80 15.01
C TRP A 35 5.98 12.49 15.42
N GLU A 36 5.43 12.40 16.64
CA GLU A 36 4.69 11.22 17.08
C GLU A 36 3.41 11.00 16.28
N GLU A 37 2.63 12.05 16.03
CA GLU A 37 1.42 11.99 15.20
C GLU A 37 1.76 11.56 13.77
N GLN A 38 2.81 12.14 13.19
CA GLN A 38 3.27 11.80 11.86
C GLN A 38 3.79 10.36 11.80
N GLY A 39 4.44 9.86 12.86
CA GLY A 39 4.84 8.46 12.98
C GLY A 39 3.65 7.51 12.91
N ARG A 40 2.55 7.83 13.60
CA ARG A 40 1.29 7.06 13.49
C ARG A 40 0.70 7.13 12.09
N ALA A 41 0.75 8.29 11.43
CA ALA A 41 0.29 8.45 10.04
C ALA A 41 1.10 7.60 9.05
N VAL A 42 2.43 7.51 9.24
CA VAL A 42 3.32 6.65 8.46
C VAL A 42 2.95 5.18 8.63
N GLU A 43 2.77 4.71 9.86
CA GLU A 43 2.42 3.31 10.13
C GLU A 43 1.03 2.95 9.59
N GLN A 44 0.04 3.84 9.69
CA GLN A 44 -1.28 3.61 9.07
C GLN A 44 -1.19 3.55 7.53
N ALA A 45 -0.41 4.44 6.92
CA ALA A 45 -0.21 4.44 5.46
C ALA A 45 0.52 3.17 4.99
N ARG A 46 1.51 2.70 5.77
CA ARG A 46 2.22 1.45 5.54
C ARG A 46 1.27 0.25 5.62
N ALA A 47 0.51 0.12 6.71
CA ALA A 47 -0.44 -0.97 6.88
C ALA A 47 -1.48 -1.03 5.75
N ARG A 48 -1.92 0.13 5.26
CA ARG A 48 -2.81 0.22 4.09
C ARG A 48 -2.13 -0.25 2.80
N TYR A 49 -0.88 0.13 2.56
CA TYR A 49 -0.12 -0.35 1.41
C TYR A 49 0.10 -1.87 1.47
N ASP A 50 0.43 -2.41 2.64
CA ASP A 50 0.65 -3.85 2.84
C ASP A 50 -0.65 -4.64 2.57
N LYS A 51 -1.79 -4.16 3.10
CA LYS A 51 -3.11 -4.75 2.83
C LYS A 51 -3.43 -4.77 1.33
N LEU A 52 -3.28 -3.64 0.64
CA LEU A 52 -3.58 -3.54 -0.79
C LEU A 52 -2.59 -4.33 -1.65
N THR A 53 -1.35 -4.50 -1.18
CA THR A 53 -0.37 -5.38 -1.83
C THR A 53 -0.80 -6.84 -1.70
N ALA A 54 -1.27 -7.28 -0.53
CA ALA A 54 -1.81 -8.62 -0.34
C ALA A 54 -3.04 -8.87 -1.23
N GLU A 55 -3.98 -7.92 -1.30
CA GLU A 55 -5.15 -8.00 -2.20
C GLU A 55 -4.73 -8.09 -3.68
N TYR A 56 -3.74 -7.31 -4.11
CA TYR A 56 -3.21 -7.38 -5.48
C TYR A 56 -2.59 -8.75 -5.79
N LEU A 57 -1.82 -9.32 -4.86
CA LEU A 57 -1.21 -10.64 -5.02
C LEU A 57 -2.28 -11.74 -5.07
N ASP A 58 -3.30 -11.70 -4.21
CA ASP A 58 -4.42 -12.65 -4.23
C ASP A 58 -5.18 -12.61 -5.57
N ILE A 59 -5.44 -11.41 -6.10
CA ILE A 59 -6.06 -11.27 -7.42
C ILE A 59 -5.19 -11.87 -8.53
N LEU A 60 -3.86 -11.67 -8.48
CA LEU A 60 -2.95 -12.28 -9.45
C LEU A 60 -2.97 -13.81 -9.38
N THR A 61 -2.90 -14.38 -8.17
CA THR A 61 -2.94 -15.83 -7.96
C THR A 61 -4.25 -16.45 -8.47
N ARG A 62 -5.38 -15.78 -8.24
CA ARG A 62 -6.69 -16.23 -8.76
C ARG A 62 -6.75 -16.20 -10.28
N VAL A 63 -6.25 -15.13 -10.91
CA VAL A 63 -6.20 -15.02 -12.38
C VAL A 63 -5.30 -16.10 -12.99
N GLU A 64 -4.16 -16.40 -12.36
CA GLU A 64 -3.26 -17.46 -12.81
C GLU A 64 -3.91 -18.85 -12.69
N SER A 65 -4.56 -19.12 -11.56
CA SER A 65 -5.29 -20.38 -11.32
C SER A 65 -6.43 -20.59 -12.33
N SER A 66 -7.21 -19.54 -12.63
CA SER A 66 -8.27 -19.60 -13.65
C SER A 66 -7.74 -19.85 -15.06
N LYS A 67 -6.48 -19.50 -15.35
CA LYS A 67 -5.86 -19.75 -16.66
C LYS A 67 -5.39 -21.19 -16.83
N HIS A 68 -5.17 -21.94 -15.74
CA HIS A 68 -4.63 -23.31 -15.77
C HIS A 68 -5.70 -24.40 -15.55
N GLY A 69 -6.93 -24.04 -15.20
CA GLY A 69 -8.06 -24.97 -15.02
C GLY A 69 -8.92 -25.24 -16.27
N ALA A 70 -8.53 -24.72 -17.44
CA ALA A 70 -9.16 -25.00 -18.72
C ALA A 70 -8.23 -25.88 -19.56
N ALA A 71 -8.17 -27.17 -19.23
CA ALA A 71 -7.51 -28.21 -20.02
C ALA A 71 -8.40 -29.45 -20.06
#